data_AF-A0A923ZPG5-F1
#
_entry.id   AF-A0A923ZPG5-F1
#
_cell.length_a   1.000
_cell.length_b   1.000
_cell.length_c   1.000
_cell.angle_alpha   90.00
_cell.angle_beta   90.00
_cell.angle_gamma   90.00
#
_symmetry.space_group_name_H-M   'P 1'
#
loop_
_entity.id
_entity.type
_entity.pdbx_description
1 polymer ?
#
loop_
_entity_poly.entity_id
_entity_poly.type
_entity_poly.pdbx_seq_one_letter_code
_entity_poly.pdbx_strand_id
1 'polypeptide(L)'
;FTVTQPERIKDFINTMLAFYKENGLLPVWDLSTWETNTMTGYHAIPVMADAILKNIKGFNVEDAFAAMKKSALQQIRGTDFYRQYGYVPQDKYGSSVTVTVEYAYDDWCIAQVAEKLGKMDDYAIFIKRSASWKNLFDPFTGFIRAKNSDGNWTIPFDPYLSEHDEKKAMYTEGNAWQHSFFVPQDVAGLAKAHGSNEKFIQKLDSLFTVSSALNGTNTSPDVSGLIGQYAHGNEPSHHIAYMYTYVGAAWKTQQKVRIIIDSMYHAAPDGYAGNEDCGQMSAWGVWSMAGLYPGNPSGGQYVFASPQFEEVTFNMPKNKIFIIRAKNTGKNHPYIQSVQLNNKPYNKTYIDHTTLINGGMLQFIMGDKPNKKFGASPAAWPSSSSK
;
A
#
# COMPACT_ATOMS: atom_id res chain seq x y z
N PHE A 1 9.46 6.61 -8.73
CA PHE A 1 10.63 6.46 -9.62
C PHE A 1 10.37 5.64 -10.89
N THR A 2 9.69 4.49 -10.86
CA THR A 2 9.51 3.61 -12.03
C THR A 2 8.78 4.21 -13.24
N VAL A 3 8.25 5.43 -13.14
CA VAL A 3 7.60 6.17 -14.23
C VAL A 3 8.51 7.28 -14.78
N THR A 4 8.97 8.19 -13.93
CA THR A 4 9.68 9.41 -14.34
C THR A 4 11.19 9.32 -14.28
N GLN A 5 11.75 8.38 -13.51
CA GLN A 5 13.19 8.17 -13.34
C GLN A 5 13.55 6.66 -13.38
N PRO A 6 13.04 5.88 -14.34
CA PRO A 6 13.26 4.43 -14.39
C PRO A 6 14.74 4.05 -14.57
N GLU A 7 15.57 4.93 -15.12
CA GLU A 7 17.01 4.74 -15.27
C GLU A 7 17.75 4.62 -13.94
N ARG A 8 17.25 5.24 -12.86
CA ARG A 8 17.84 5.14 -11.51
C ARG A 8 17.52 3.81 -10.82
N ILE A 9 16.45 3.14 -11.23
CA ILE A 9 15.98 1.90 -10.59
C ILE A 9 17.02 0.79 -10.69
N LYS A 10 17.70 0.69 -11.84
CA LYS A 10 18.77 -0.31 -12.01
C LYS A 10 19.90 -0.08 -11.01
N ASP A 11 20.22 1.18 -10.71
CA ASP A 11 21.31 1.54 -9.79
C ASP A 11 20.88 1.19 -8.37
N PHE A 12 19.64 1.53 -7.98
CA PHE A 12 19.10 1.13 -6.67
C PHE A 12 19.12 -0.40 -6.46
N ILE A 13 18.68 -1.17 -7.46
CA ILE A 13 18.66 -2.63 -7.35
C ILE A 13 20.07 -3.21 -7.32
N ASN A 14 20.98 -2.71 -8.15
CA ASN A 14 22.38 -3.15 -8.09
C ASN A 14 23.05 -2.79 -6.76
N THR A 15 22.72 -1.65 -6.15
CA THR A 15 23.18 -1.30 -4.79
C THR A 15 22.62 -2.27 -3.75
N MET A 16 21.33 -2.57 -3.77
CA MET A 16 20.73 -3.56 -2.87
C MET A 16 21.34 -4.96 -3.07
N LEU A 17 21.70 -5.33 -4.30
CA LEU A 17 22.38 -6.59 -4.61
C LEU A 17 23.85 -6.59 -4.16
N ALA A 18 24.55 -5.46 -4.22
CA ALA A 18 25.90 -5.32 -3.67
C ALA A 18 25.86 -5.48 -2.15
N PHE A 19 24.94 -4.77 -1.48
CA PHE A 19 24.69 -4.93 -0.06
C PHE A 19 24.40 -6.40 0.31
N TYR A 20 23.54 -7.07 -0.45
CA TYR A 20 23.23 -8.49 -0.27
C TYR A 20 24.46 -9.40 -0.38
N LYS A 21 25.38 -9.13 -1.32
CA LYS A 21 26.61 -9.92 -1.48
C LYS A 21 27.55 -9.77 -0.28
N GLU A 22 27.57 -8.60 0.34
CA GLU A 22 28.43 -8.30 1.49
C GLU A 22 27.83 -8.79 2.81
N ASN A 23 26.50 -8.68 2.98
CA ASN A 23 25.80 -8.92 4.25
C ASN A 23 24.99 -10.23 4.28
N GLY A 24 24.75 -10.85 3.12
CA GLY A 24 23.98 -12.09 2.99
C GLY A 24 22.45 -11.95 3.00
N LEU A 25 21.93 -10.75 3.23
CA LEU A 25 20.50 -10.39 3.24
C LEU A 25 20.28 -9.05 2.53
N LEU A 26 19.09 -8.82 1.99
CA LEU A 26 18.72 -7.51 1.45
C LEU A 26 18.62 -6.47 2.58
N PRO A 27 18.86 -5.18 2.28
CA PRO A 27 18.76 -4.14 3.29
C PRO A 27 17.32 -3.94 3.75
N VAL A 28 17.15 -3.53 5.01
CA VAL A 28 15.88 -3.10 5.61
C VAL A 28 15.89 -1.57 5.69
N TRP A 29 16.84 -1.01 6.44
CA TRP A 29 17.22 0.40 6.42
C TRP A 29 18.75 0.51 6.41
N ASP A 30 19.28 0.73 5.22
CA ASP A 30 20.69 1.07 5.10
C ASP A 30 20.88 2.57 5.36
N LEU A 31 21.60 2.89 6.44
CA LEU A 31 22.05 4.24 6.73
C LEU A 31 23.57 4.32 6.55
N SER A 32 23.96 4.77 5.35
CA SER A 32 25.34 5.03 4.94
C SER A 32 26.22 3.77 4.90
N THR A 33 26.70 3.29 6.05
CA THR A 33 27.63 2.15 6.15
C THR A 33 27.12 1.09 7.14
N TRP A 34 25.86 1.19 7.55
CA TRP A 34 25.30 0.36 8.60
C TRP A 34 23.82 0.07 8.36
N GLU A 35 23.44 -1.19 8.57
CA GLU A 35 22.06 -1.65 8.56
C GLU A 35 21.42 -1.44 9.94
N THR A 36 20.47 -0.52 10.01
CA THR A 36 19.81 -0.19 11.28
C THR A 36 18.72 -1.19 11.65
N ASN A 37 18.27 -2.03 10.69
CA ASN A 37 17.11 -2.94 10.79
C ASN A 37 15.78 -2.23 11.07
N THR A 38 15.69 -0.96 10.70
CA THR A 38 14.52 -0.07 10.85
C THR A 38 13.67 -0.12 9.55
N MET A 39 12.35 -0.30 9.53
CA MET A 39 11.41 -0.69 10.56
C MET A 39 11.14 -2.20 10.42
N THR A 40 9.87 -2.61 10.37
CA THR A 40 9.41 -3.98 10.12
C THR A 40 9.47 -4.34 8.62
N GLY A 41 8.98 -5.53 8.22
CA GLY A 41 8.94 -5.94 6.81
C GLY A 41 10.32 -6.27 6.20
N TYR A 42 10.35 -6.77 4.97
CA TYR A 42 11.59 -6.89 4.18
C TYR A 42 11.40 -6.16 2.84
N HIS A 43 11.07 -4.87 2.96
CA HIS A 43 10.49 -4.06 1.90
C HIS A 43 11.44 -3.65 0.75
N ALA A 44 12.70 -4.09 0.76
CA ALA A 44 13.49 -4.15 -0.47
C ALA A 44 12.81 -5.05 -1.54
N ILE A 45 12.03 -6.05 -1.10
CA ILE A 45 11.36 -7.03 -1.95
C ILE A 45 10.30 -6.39 -2.87
N PRO A 46 9.30 -5.63 -2.39
CA PRO A 46 8.37 -4.89 -3.27
C PRO A 46 9.06 -3.97 -4.26
N VAL A 47 10.16 -3.29 -3.88
CA VAL A 47 10.92 -2.43 -4.79
C VAL A 47 11.52 -3.23 -5.96
N MET A 48 12.15 -4.36 -5.65
CA MET A 48 12.70 -5.27 -6.67
C MET A 48 11.59 -5.91 -7.51
N ALA A 49 10.51 -6.35 -6.87
CA ALA A 49 9.38 -6.98 -7.55
C ALA A 49 8.72 -6.01 -8.54
N ASP A 50 8.46 -4.76 -8.13
CA ASP A 50 7.89 -3.74 -9.01
C ASP A 50 8.75 -3.55 -10.27
N ALA A 51 10.07 -3.47 -10.12
CA ALA A 51 10.99 -3.31 -11.23
C ALA A 51 11.01 -4.54 -12.18
N ILE A 52 11.07 -5.75 -11.61
CA ILE A 52 11.07 -7.00 -12.39
C ILE A 52 9.74 -7.16 -13.14
N LEU A 53 8.62 -6.95 -12.46
CA LEU A 53 7.27 -7.09 -13.03
C LEU A 53 7.06 -6.08 -14.17
N LYS A 54 7.56 -4.85 -14.02
CA LYS A 54 7.56 -3.79 -15.07
C LYS A 54 8.62 -3.97 -16.16
N ASN A 55 9.40 -5.06 -16.13
CA ASN A 55 10.46 -5.37 -17.10
C ASN A 55 11.59 -4.32 -17.16
N ILE A 56 11.86 -3.62 -16.06
CA ILE A 56 13.02 -2.73 -15.97
C ILE A 56 14.31 -3.57 -16.12
N LYS A 57 15.28 -3.04 -16.86
CA LYS A 57 16.53 -3.73 -17.23
C LYS A 57 17.73 -3.13 -16.51
N GLY A 58 18.86 -3.81 -16.57
CA GLY A 58 20.15 -3.31 -16.05
C GLY A 58 20.61 -3.95 -14.74
N PHE A 59 19.98 -5.04 -14.31
CA PHE A 59 20.39 -5.85 -13.17
C PHE A 59 20.09 -7.34 -13.48
N ASN A 60 20.75 -8.25 -12.76
CA ASN A 60 20.50 -9.69 -12.91
C ASN A 60 19.21 -10.08 -12.16
N VAL A 61 18.20 -10.48 -12.92
CA VAL A 61 16.87 -10.83 -12.38
C VAL A 61 16.91 -12.13 -11.56
N GLU A 62 17.75 -13.09 -11.93
CA GLU A 62 17.91 -14.34 -11.18
C GLU A 62 18.61 -14.08 -9.84
N ASP A 63 19.63 -13.23 -9.81
CA ASP A 63 20.30 -12.82 -8.56
C ASP A 63 19.33 -12.05 -7.65
N ALA A 64 18.53 -11.14 -8.21
CA ALA A 64 17.49 -10.41 -7.47
C ALA A 64 16.46 -11.37 -6.86
N PHE A 65 15.95 -12.31 -7.64
CA PHE A 65 15.00 -13.31 -7.13
C PHE A 65 15.61 -14.20 -6.04
N ALA A 66 16.88 -14.61 -6.19
CA ALA A 66 17.60 -15.36 -5.16
C ALA A 66 17.75 -14.56 -3.86
N ALA A 67 18.09 -13.27 -3.95
CA ALA A 67 18.22 -12.37 -2.80
C ALA A 67 16.88 -12.13 -2.09
N MET A 68 15.79 -11.95 -2.86
CA MET A 68 14.43 -11.85 -2.34
C MET A 68 14.06 -13.10 -1.52
N LYS A 69 14.26 -14.30 -2.10
CA LYS A 69 13.99 -15.57 -1.41
C LYS A 69 14.83 -15.73 -0.15
N LYS A 70 16.13 -15.44 -0.24
CA LYS A 70 17.04 -15.59 0.91
C LYS A 70 16.61 -14.72 2.08
N SER A 71 16.21 -13.48 1.81
CA SER A 71 15.74 -12.52 2.82
C SER A 71 14.42 -12.95 3.46
N ALA A 72 13.46 -13.45 2.68
CA ALA A 72 12.19 -13.97 3.20
C ALA A 72 12.30 -15.32 3.95
N LEU A 73 13.46 -15.98 3.86
CA LEU A 73 13.79 -17.25 4.53
C LEU A 73 14.82 -17.09 5.67
N GLN A 74 15.12 -15.86 6.08
CA GLN A 74 16.00 -15.59 7.21
C GLN A 74 15.46 -16.18 8.53
N GLN A 75 16.27 -16.20 9.59
CA GLN A 75 15.87 -16.72 10.92
C GLN A 75 15.86 -15.63 11.99
N ILE A 76 15.74 -14.38 11.54
CA ILE A 76 15.68 -13.18 12.38
C ILE A 76 14.36 -12.45 12.14
N ARG A 77 14.07 -11.45 12.99
CA ARG A 77 12.92 -10.54 12.81
C ARG A 77 11.58 -11.29 12.74
N GLY A 78 11.44 -12.37 13.51
CA GLY A 78 10.21 -13.18 13.61
C GLY A 78 9.82 -13.97 12.35
N THR A 79 10.68 -14.01 11.33
CA THR A 79 10.38 -14.71 10.06
C THR A 79 10.30 -16.23 10.23
N ASP A 80 11.04 -16.79 11.19
CA ASP A 80 10.97 -18.19 11.61
C ASP A 80 9.62 -18.52 12.24
N PHE A 81 9.16 -17.71 13.19
CA PHE A 81 7.82 -17.85 13.78
C PHE A 81 6.73 -17.68 12.73
N TYR A 82 6.85 -16.68 11.86
CA TYR A 82 5.90 -16.46 10.75
C TYR A 82 5.74 -17.71 9.87
N ARG A 83 6.86 -18.34 9.47
CA ARG A 83 6.82 -19.58 8.66
C ARG A 83 6.29 -20.79 9.43
N GLN A 84 6.58 -20.87 10.73
CA GLN A 84 6.14 -21.98 11.58
C GLN A 84 4.63 -21.94 11.86
N TYR A 85 4.11 -20.77 12.22
CA TYR A 85 2.72 -20.61 12.68
C TYR A 85 1.77 -20.07 11.59
N GLY A 86 2.32 -19.57 10.48
CA GLY A 86 1.57 -18.85 9.44
C GLY A 86 1.22 -17.41 9.83
N TYR A 87 1.68 -16.93 10.98
CA TYR A 87 1.62 -15.56 11.49
C TYR A 87 2.72 -15.41 12.55
N VAL A 88 3.07 -14.19 12.94
CA VAL A 88 3.97 -13.94 14.06
C VAL A 88 3.15 -13.95 15.36
N PRO A 89 3.44 -14.83 16.33
CA PRO A 89 2.74 -14.80 17.61
C PRO A 89 3.24 -13.71 18.55
N GLN A 90 2.33 -13.00 19.24
CA GLN A 90 2.65 -11.86 20.10
C GLN A 90 3.52 -12.21 21.30
N ASP A 91 3.39 -13.41 21.85
CA ASP A 91 4.19 -13.93 22.96
C ASP A 91 5.60 -14.38 22.53
N LYS A 92 5.91 -14.35 21.24
CA LYS A 92 7.21 -14.73 20.68
C LYS A 92 7.99 -13.55 20.11
N TYR A 93 7.29 -12.61 19.49
CA TYR A 93 7.90 -11.44 18.88
C TYR A 93 6.89 -10.29 18.85
N GLY A 94 7.37 -9.07 19.11
CA GLY A 94 6.53 -7.87 19.12
C GLY A 94 6.22 -7.34 17.72
N SER A 95 5.43 -6.28 17.64
CA SER A 95 4.79 -5.78 16.41
C SER A 95 4.11 -6.88 15.58
N SER A 96 3.58 -7.90 16.26
CA SER A 96 3.27 -9.19 15.65
C SER A 96 2.25 -9.11 14.51
N VAL A 97 1.26 -8.22 14.62
CA VAL A 97 0.24 -8.03 13.58
C VAL A 97 0.84 -7.32 12.39
N THR A 98 1.53 -6.19 12.60
CA THR A 98 2.19 -5.41 11.54
C THR A 98 3.15 -6.29 10.74
N VAL A 99 4.05 -7.00 11.44
CA VAL A 99 5.02 -7.89 10.82
C VAL A 99 4.31 -8.98 9.99
N THR A 100 3.21 -9.54 10.49
CA THR A 100 2.46 -10.57 9.75
C THR A 100 1.84 -10.04 8.45
N VAL A 101 1.22 -8.87 8.48
CA VAL A 101 0.55 -8.30 7.30
C VAL A 101 1.54 -7.77 6.27
N GLU A 102 2.67 -7.21 6.72
CA GLU A 102 3.77 -6.77 5.86
C GLU A 102 4.46 -7.96 5.19
N TYR A 103 4.80 -9.01 5.94
CA TYR A 103 5.37 -10.23 5.36
C TYR A 103 4.43 -10.90 4.37
N ALA A 104 3.12 -10.89 4.64
CA ALA A 104 2.13 -11.40 3.70
C ALA A 104 2.12 -10.59 2.37
N TYR A 105 2.35 -9.27 2.42
CA TYR A 105 2.48 -8.46 1.20
C TYR A 105 3.81 -8.69 0.48
N ASP A 106 4.91 -8.75 1.22
CA ASP A 106 6.23 -8.99 0.63
C ASP A 106 6.31 -10.38 -0.01
N ASP A 107 5.71 -11.40 0.61
CA ASP A 107 5.59 -12.75 0.04
C ASP A 107 4.73 -12.77 -1.22
N TRP A 108 3.68 -11.94 -1.29
CA TRP A 108 2.91 -11.78 -2.53
C TRP A 108 3.81 -11.25 -3.65
N CYS A 109 4.65 -10.27 -3.36
CA CYS A 109 5.59 -9.71 -4.34
C CYS A 109 6.58 -10.78 -4.86
N ILE A 110 7.07 -11.67 -3.98
CA ILE A 110 7.92 -12.81 -4.40
C ILE A 110 7.14 -13.78 -5.27
N ALA A 111 5.90 -14.10 -4.90
CA ALA A 111 5.04 -14.99 -5.68
C ALA A 111 4.84 -14.47 -7.11
N GLN A 112 4.52 -13.18 -7.27
CA GLN A 112 4.33 -12.59 -8.60
C GLN A 112 5.60 -12.64 -9.46
N VAL A 113 6.78 -12.42 -8.85
CA VAL A 113 8.06 -12.57 -9.57
C VAL A 113 8.31 -14.04 -9.92
N ALA A 114 8.06 -14.97 -9.01
CA ALA A 114 8.22 -16.40 -9.26
C ALA A 114 7.35 -16.88 -10.43
N GLU A 115 6.08 -16.45 -10.47
CA GLU A 115 5.16 -16.72 -11.59
C GLU A 115 5.71 -16.19 -12.91
N LYS A 116 6.14 -14.92 -12.94
CA LYS A 116 6.73 -14.31 -14.14
C LYS A 116 7.96 -15.06 -14.66
N LEU A 117 8.76 -15.63 -13.76
CA LEU A 117 9.97 -16.40 -14.09
C LEU A 117 9.70 -17.89 -14.34
N GLY A 118 8.44 -18.34 -14.26
CA GLY A 118 8.08 -19.76 -14.43
C GLY A 118 8.51 -20.66 -13.26
N LYS A 119 8.82 -20.10 -12.10
CA LYS A 119 9.28 -20.82 -10.89
C LYS A 119 8.08 -21.23 -10.04
N MET A 120 7.27 -22.16 -10.57
CA MET A 120 5.94 -22.45 -10.03
C MET A 120 5.94 -23.09 -8.62
N ASP A 121 6.99 -23.80 -8.24
CA ASP A 121 7.14 -24.32 -6.87
C ASP A 121 7.29 -23.20 -5.85
N ASP A 122 8.11 -22.19 -6.19
CA ASP A 122 8.27 -21.00 -5.36
C ASP A 122 6.98 -20.18 -5.34
N TYR A 123 6.32 -19.99 -6.48
CA TYR A 123 5.02 -19.33 -6.56
C TYR A 123 4.02 -19.98 -5.59
N ALA A 124 3.88 -21.31 -5.62
CA ALA A 124 2.94 -22.04 -4.77
C ALA A 124 3.22 -21.84 -3.26
N ILE A 125 4.49 -21.77 -2.87
CA ILE A 125 4.90 -21.50 -1.48
C ILE A 125 4.52 -20.07 -1.08
N PHE A 126 4.94 -19.09 -1.87
CA PHE A 126 4.84 -17.68 -1.51
C PHE A 126 3.41 -17.14 -1.64
N ILE A 127 2.62 -17.61 -2.62
CA ILE A 127 1.20 -17.21 -2.73
C ILE A 127 0.36 -17.77 -1.57
N LYS A 128 0.72 -18.94 -1.03
CA LYS A 128 0.10 -19.48 0.18
C LYS A 128 0.43 -18.60 1.39
N ARG A 129 1.70 -18.21 1.53
CA ARG A 129 2.15 -17.31 2.62
C ARG A 129 1.54 -15.91 2.51
N SER A 130 1.29 -15.40 1.31
CA SER A 130 0.64 -14.09 1.16
C SER A 130 -0.80 -14.01 1.68
N ALA A 131 -1.42 -15.16 1.96
CA ALA A 131 -2.73 -15.25 2.60
C ALA A 131 -2.67 -15.24 4.14
N SER A 132 -1.48 -15.15 4.75
CA SER A 132 -1.27 -15.22 6.21
C SER A 132 -2.01 -14.16 7.02
N TRP A 133 -2.34 -13.01 6.44
CA TRP A 133 -3.19 -12.00 7.09
C TRP A 133 -4.53 -12.59 7.55
N LYS A 134 -5.05 -13.61 6.85
CA LYS A 134 -6.31 -14.31 7.20
C LYS A 134 -6.22 -15.03 8.54
N ASN A 135 -5.02 -15.46 8.96
CA ASN A 135 -4.82 -16.14 10.24
C ASN A 135 -5.07 -15.22 11.44
N LEU A 136 -4.93 -13.90 11.23
CA LEU A 136 -5.12 -12.88 12.26
C LEU A 136 -6.42 -12.09 12.09
N PHE A 137 -7.21 -12.32 11.05
CA PHE A 137 -8.52 -11.68 10.90
C PHE A 137 -9.54 -12.29 11.87
N ASP A 138 -10.05 -11.47 12.79
CA ASP A 138 -11.10 -11.85 13.72
C ASP A 138 -12.47 -11.38 13.19
N PRO A 139 -13.35 -12.30 12.75
CA PRO A 139 -14.65 -11.95 12.18
C PRO A 139 -15.62 -11.34 13.21
N PHE A 140 -15.39 -11.55 14.52
CA PHE A 140 -16.26 -10.99 15.56
C PHE A 140 -16.03 -9.49 15.75
N THR A 141 -14.77 -9.06 15.73
CA THR A 141 -14.41 -7.64 15.89
C THR A 141 -14.24 -6.92 14.54
N GLY A 142 -14.06 -7.68 13.45
CA GLY A 142 -13.77 -7.15 12.13
C GLY A 142 -12.42 -6.43 12.07
N PHE A 143 -11.44 -6.88 12.84
CA PHE A 143 -10.07 -6.36 12.84
C PHE A 143 -9.08 -7.51 12.65
N ILE A 144 -7.89 -7.19 12.15
CA ILE A 144 -6.73 -8.08 12.21
C ILE A 144 -6.12 -7.90 13.61
N ARG A 145 -6.13 -8.96 14.42
CA ARG A 145 -5.76 -8.95 15.84
C ARG A 145 -4.60 -9.90 16.12
N ALA A 146 -3.85 -9.61 17.18
CA ALA A 146 -2.74 -10.47 17.60
C ALA A 146 -3.24 -11.81 18.17
N LYS A 147 -2.47 -12.86 17.92
CA LYS A 147 -2.60 -14.18 18.54
C LYS A 147 -1.31 -14.58 19.23
N ASN A 148 -1.42 -15.36 20.28
CA ASN A 148 -0.28 -16.02 20.92
C ASN A 148 0.03 -17.35 20.22
N SER A 149 1.18 -17.95 20.54
CA SER A 149 1.69 -19.17 19.91
C SER A 149 0.84 -20.41 20.17
N ASP A 150 -0.07 -20.35 21.14
CA ASP A 150 -1.11 -21.35 21.42
C ASP A 150 -2.36 -21.20 20.52
N GLY A 151 -2.42 -20.16 19.68
CA GLY A 151 -3.53 -19.86 18.78
C GLY A 151 -4.62 -18.98 19.38
N ASN A 152 -4.54 -18.64 20.66
CA ASN A 152 -5.54 -17.80 21.32
C ASN A 152 -5.33 -16.32 20.98
N TRP A 153 -6.43 -15.57 20.87
CA TRP A 153 -6.38 -14.11 20.71
C TRP A 153 -5.79 -13.45 21.95
N THR A 154 -5.05 -12.36 21.75
CA THR A 154 -4.65 -11.50 22.86
C THR A 154 -5.88 -10.82 23.47
N ILE A 155 -5.95 -10.81 24.80
CA ILE A 155 -7.02 -10.21 25.59
C ILE A 155 -6.44 -9.40 26.77
N PRO A 156 -7.09 -8.28 27.18
CA PRO A 156 -8.24 -7.65 26.53
C PRO A 156 -7.88 -7.06 25.15
N PHE A 157 -8.89 -6.86 24.30
CA PHE A 157 -8.70 -6.19 23.01
C PHE A 157 -9.31 -4.81 23.03
N ASP A 158 -8.48 -3.84 22.68
CA ASP A 158 -8.85 -2.44 22.49
C ASP A 158 -8.35 -2.00 21.11
N PRO A 159 -9.24 -1.67 20.15
CA PRO A 159 -8.83 -1.27 18.81
C PRO A 159 -8.14 0.11 18.78
N TYR A 160 -8.22 0.90 19.86
CA TYR A 160 -7.57 2.21 19.99
C TYR A 160 -6.21 2.14 20.69
N LEU A 161 -5.84 0.99 21.26
CA LEU A 161 -4.58 0.82 21.97
C LEU A 161 -3.41 0.97 21.00
N SER A 162 -2.54 1.94 21.29
CA SER A 162 -1.25 2.12 20.65
C SER A 162 -0.14 1.97 21.68
N GLU A 163 0.91 1.25 21.29
CA GLU A 163 2.09 0.95 22.10
C GLU A 163 3.30 1.05 21.17
N HIS A 164 4.27 1.88 21.53
CA HIS A 164 5.44 2.20 20.70
C HIS A 164 6.68 1.40 21.10
N ASP A 165 6.68 0.67 22.22
CA ASP A 165 7.72 -0.31 22.53
C ASP A 165 7.56 -1.52 21.59
N GLU A 166 8.44 -1.63 20.59
CA GLU A 166 8.40 -2.70 19.58
C GLU A 166 8.27 -4.11 20.15
N LYS A 167 8.80 -4.37 21.36
CA LYS A 167 8.72 -5.71 21.98
C LYS A 167 7.32 -6.01 22.55
N LYS A 168 6.54 -4.97 22.87
CA LYS A 168 5.20 -5.07 23.46
C LYS A 168 4.11 -4.79 22.45
N ALA A 169 4.39 -3.93 21.48
CA ALA A 169 3.45 -3.50 20.46
C ALA A 169 2.85 -4.72 19.75
N MET A 170 1.55 -4.65 19.43
CA MET A 170 0.94 -5.54 18.45
C MET A 170 1.02 -4.93 17.05
N TYR A 171 1.04 -3.60 16.99
CA TYR A 171 0.99 -2.78 15.80
C TYR A 171 2.13 -1.76 15.88
N THR A 172 3.04 -1.74 14.90
CA THR A 172 4.11 -0.72 14.85
C THR A 172 3.48 0.66 14.63
N GLU A 173 3.79 1.60 15.52
CA GLU A 173 3.41 3.02 15.39
C GLU A 173 1.92 3.25 15.08
N GLY A 174 1.04 2.43 15.64
CA GLY A 174 -0.37 2.53 15.34
C GLY A 174 -1.22 1.65 16.22
N ASN A 175 -2.38 1.29 15.72
CA ASN A 175 -3.34 0.42 16.37
C ASN A 175 -4.09 -0.45 15.34
N ALA A 176 -5.12 -1.16 15.82
CA ALA A 176 -5.91 -2.06 14.99
C ALA A 176 -6.61 -1.33 13.82
N TRP A 177 -6.99 -0.06 13.99
CA TRP A 177 -7.67 0.71 12.94
C TRP A 177 -6.78 0.97 11.74
N GLN A 178 -5.50 1.31 11.91
CA GLN A 178 -4.62 1.57 10.77
C GLN A 178 -4.17 0.26 10.11
N HIS A 179 -3.70 -0.71 10.91
CA HIS A 179 -3.04 -1.91 10.37
C HIS A 179 -4.00 -2.99 9.83
N SER A 180 -5.26 -3.02 10.25
CA SER A 180 -6.23 -4.02 9.75
C SER A 180 -6.56 -3.90 8.26
N PHE A 181 -6.19 -2.77 7.66
CA PHE A 181 -6.36 -2.53 6.22
C PHE A 181 -5.09 -2.81 5.42
N PHE A 182 -3.97 -3.24 6.01
CA PHE A 182 -2.75 -3.53 5.25
C PHE A 182 -2.83 -4.87 4.51
N VAL A 183 -3.71 -4.94 3.52
CA VAL A 183 -3.89 -6.08 2.60
C VAL A 183 -3.98 -5.59 1.14
N PRO A 184 -3.02 -4.77 0.66
CA PRO A 184 -3.08 -4.20 -0.69
C PRO A 184 -3.05 -5.26 -1.81
N GLN A 185 -2.51 -6.45 -1.53
CA GLN A 185 -2.51 -7.58 -2.46
C GLN A 185 -3.88 -8.27 -2.61
N ASP A 186 -4.79 -8.13 -1.65
CA ASP A 186 -6.04 -8.89 -1.62
C ASP A 186 -7.23 -8.15 -1.00
N VAL A 187 -7.50 -6.92 -1.46
CA VAL A 187 -8.61 -6.09 -0.97
C VAL A 187 -9.98 -6.78 -1.14
N ALA A 188 -10.18 -7.53 -2.23
CA ALA A 188 -11.40 -8.30 -2.43
C ALA A 188 -11.54 -9.45 -1.41
N GLY A 189 -10.43 -10.12 -1.07
CA GLY A 189 -10.40 -11.09 0.01
C GLY A 189 -10.72 -10.48 1.38
N LEU A 190 -10.17 -9.30 1.67
CA LEU A 190 -10.48 -8.56 2.90
C LEU A 190 -11.96 -8.16 2.96
N ALA A 191 -12.55 -7.70 1.85
CA ALA A 191 -13.98 -7.39 1.78
C ALA A 191 -14.85 -8.64 2.01
N LYS A 192 -14.45 -9.78 1.44
CA LYS A 192 -15.11 -11.07 1.69
C LYS A 192 -15.00 -11.50 3.16
N ALA A 193 -13.87 -11.25 3.82
CA ALA A 193 -13.68 -11.56 5.24
C ALA A 193 -14.63 -10.73 6.14
N HIS A 194 -14.94 -9.49 5.74
CA HIS A 194 -15.99 -8.67 6.39
C HIS A 194 -17.42 -9.10 6.04
N GLY A 195 -17.60 -10.10 5.16
CA GLY A 195 -18.87 -10.70 4.78
C GLY A 195 -19.52 -10.09 3.53
N SER A 196 -19.22 -8.84 3.18
CA SER A 196 -19.64 -8.23 1.90
C SER A 196 -18.88 -6.93 1.62
N ASN A 197 -18.98 -6.44 0.38
CA ASN A 197 -18.45 -5.13 0.01
C ASN A 197 -19.08 -4.01 0.85
N GLU A 198 -20.38 -4.07 1.11
CA GLU A 198 -21.11 -3.07 1.89
C GLU A 198 -20.63 -3.02 3.34
N LYS A 199 -20.43 -4.19 3.98
CA LYS A 199 -19.89 -4.27 5.34
C LYS A 199 -18.45 -3.76 5.41
N PHE A 200 -17.63 -4.07 4.42
CA PHE A 200 -16.28 -3.53 4.34
C PHE A 200 -16.27 -2.01 4.11
N ILE A 201 -17.15 -1.48 3.25
CA ILE A 201 -17.34 -0.03 3.07
C ILE A 201 -17.76 0.63 4.38
N GLN A 202 -18.64 0.02 5.17
CA GLN A 202 -19.04 0.54 6.50
C GLN A 202 -17.86 0.55 7.48
N LYS A 203 -17.01 -0.49 7.45
CA LYS A 203 -15.78 -0.52 8.26
C LYS A 203 -14.82 0.60 7.86
N LEU A 204 -14.62 0.82 6.56
CA LEU A 204 -13.85 1.95 6.04
C LEU A 204 -14.49 3.30 6.43
N ASP A 205 -15.81 3.45 6.35
CA ASP A 205 -16.49 4.69 6.76
C ASP A 205 -16.26 4.98 8.24
N SER A 206 -16.29 3.92 9.06
CA SER A 206 -16.06 4.00 10.50
C SER A 206 -14.66 4.54 10.80
N LEU A 207 -13.63 4.07 10.09
CA LEU A 207 -12.25 4.57 10.25
C LEU A 207 -12.18 6.09 10.19
N PHE A 208 -12.91 6.73 9.26
CA PHE A 208 -12.89 8.19 9.08
C PHE A 208 -13.86 8.96 9.97
N THR A 209 -14.63 8.30 10.85
CA THR A 209 -15.71 8.94 11.63
C THR A 209 -15.68 8.65 13.13
N VAL A 210 -15.08 7.53 13.56
CA VAL A 210 -14.87 7.24 14.98
C VAL A 210 -13.91 8.25 15.62
N SER A 211 -13.85 8.30 16.96
CA SER A 211 -12.99 9.22 17.70
C SER A 211 -11.52 9.09 17.29
N SER A 212 -10.80 10.21 17.23
CA SER A 212 -9.34 10.26 17.03
C SER A 212 -8.55 9.95 18.31
N ALA A 213 -9.21 9.56 19.40
CA ALA A 213 -8.53 9.19 20.64
C ALA A 213 -7.56 8.00 20.42
N LEU A 214 -6.40 8.05 21.07
CA LEU A 214 -5.47 6.93 21.17
C LEU A 214 -5.42 6.50 22.63
N ASN A 215 -5.54 5.21 22.87
CA ASN A 215 -5.40 4.62 24.20
C ASN A 215 -3.97 4.09 24.36
N GLY A 216 -3.49 4.04 25.62
CA GLY A 216 -2.11 3.67 25.94
C GLY A 216 -1.30 4.85 26.47
N THR A 217 -0.21 4.56 27.17
CA THR A 217 0.66 5.60 27.76
C THR A 217 1.93 5.84 26.95
N ASN A 218 2.19 5.01 25.94
CA ASN A 218 3.38 5.06 25.10
C ASN A 218 2.97 5.04 23.62
N THR A 219 2.21 6.05 23.20
CA THR A 219 1.73 6.18 21.82
C THR A 219 2.79 6.87 20.95
N SER A 220 2.98 6.41 19.71
CA SER A 220 3.92 7.08 18.80
C SER A 220 3.43 8.50 18.47
N PRO A 221 4.30 9.52 18.47
CA PRO A 221 3.97 10.86 17.97
C PRO A 221 3.66 10.88 16.47
N ASP A 222 4.11 9.86 15.72
CA ASP A 222 3.90 9.77 14.27
C ASP A 222 2.46 9.40 13.91
N VAL A 223 1.64 8.96 14.89
CA VAL A 223 0.18 8.83 14.71
C VAL A 223 -0.46 10.22 14.73
N SER A 224 -0.24 10.97 13.65
CA SER A 224 -0.67 12.35 13.46
C SER A 224 -1.50 12.50 12.18
N GLY A 225 -2.04 13.72 11.94
CA GLY A 225 -2.92 13.96 10.80
C GLY A 225 -4.20 13.11 10.84
N LEU A 226 -4.89 13.11 11.98
CA LEU A 226 -6.04 12.24 12.22
C LEU A 226 -7.33 12.77 11.59
N ILE A 227 -8.01 11.92 10.81
CA ILE A 227 -9.43 12.07 10.42
C ILE A 227 -10.15 10.83 10.95
N GLY A 228 -10.77 10.97 12.11
CA GLY A 228 -11.13 9.81 12.92
C GLY A 228 -9.88 9.01 13.29
N GLN A 229 -9.80 7.73 12.92
CA GLN A 229 -8.64 6.87 13.14
C GLN A 229 -7.73 6.71 11.90
N TYR A 230 -8.08 7.31 10.76
CA TYR A 230 -7.14 7.45 9.64
C TYR A 230 -6.04 8.43 10.05
N ALA A 231 -4.77 8.00 10.07
CA ALA A 231 -3.62 8.83 10.47
C ALA A 231 -2.75 9.11 9.24
N HIS A 232 -2.82 10.32 8.68
CA HIS A 232 -2.09 10.61 7.45
C HIS A 232 -0.60 10.87 7.66
N GLY A 233 -0.18 11.26 8.86
CA GLY A 233 1.23 11.45 9.16
C GLY A 233 2.02 10.15 9.29
N ASN A 234 1.37 9.00 9.06
CA ASN A 234 1.97 7.68 9.18
C ASN A 234 1.60 6.76 8.00
N GLU A 235 2.58 6.04 7.47
CA GLU A 235 2.51 5.24 6.24
C GLU A 235 1.46 4.13 6.21
N PRO A 236 1.15 3.41 7.32
CA PRO A 236 0.16 2.33 7.30
C PRO A 236 -1.23 2.77 6.82
N SER A 237 -1.52 4.08 6.87
CA SER A 237 -2.81 4.62 6.41
C SER A 237 -2.85 4.97 4.92
N HIS A 238 -1.70 5.16 4.26
CA HIS A 238 -1.60 5.88 2.99
C HIS A 238 -2.42 5.28 1.83
N HIS A 239 -2.65 3.97 1.83
CA HIS A 239 -3.43 3.27 0.80
C HIS A 239 -4.92 3.12 1.15
N ILE A 240 -5.33 3.34 2.41
CA ILE A 240 -6.65 2.93 2.89
C ILE A 240 -7.79 3.66 2.16
N ALA A 241 -7.64 4.97 1.91
CA ALA A 241 -8.65 5.75 1.20
C ALA A 241 -8.93 5.22 -0.23
N TYR A 242 -7.97 4.52 -0.82
CA TYR A 242 -8.10 3.95 -2.17
C TYR A 242 -8.87 2.62 -2.19
N MET A 243 -9.04 1.98 -1.04
CA MET A 243 -9.72 0.67 -0.95
C MET A 243 -11.18 0.72 -1.35
N TYR A 244 -11.88 1.85 -1.19
CA TYR A 244 -13.26 2.00 -1.67
C TYR A 244 -13.39 1.73 -3.18
N THR A 245 -12.37 2.07 -3.96
CA THR A 245 -12.34 1.83 -5.41
C THR A 245 -12.32 0.34 -5.76
N TYR A 246 -11.75 -0.50 -4.89
CA TYR A 246 -11.68 -1.96 -5.08
C TYR A 246 -13.00 -2.68 -4.79
N VAL A 247 -13.99 -1.97 -4.24
CA VAL A 247 -15.29 -2.54 -3.83
C VAL A 247 -16.48 -1.75 -4.37
N GLY A 248 -16.28 -1.02 -5.46
CA GLY A 248 -17.35 -0.35 -6.20
C GLY A 248 -17.81 0.99 -5.63
N ALA A 249 -17.08 1.57 -4.68
CA ALA A 249 -17.40 2.84 -4.05
C ALA A 249 -16.38 3.95 -4.41
N ALA A 250 -15.91 4.00 -5.65
CA ALA A 250 -14.83 4.90 -6.10
C ALA A 250 -15.08 6.40 -5.79
N TRP A 251 -16.33 6.85 -5.72
CA TRP A 251 -16.65 8.24 -5.33
C TRP A 251 -16.26 8.55 -3.88
N LYS A 252 -16.18 7.55 -2.99
CA LYS A 252 -15.68 7.73 -1.62
C LYS A 252 -14.16 7.90 -1.60
N THR A 253 -13.42 7.17 -2.43
CA THR A 253 -11.98 7.43 -2.63
C THR A 253 -11.75 8.88 -3.03
N GLN A 254 -12.48 9.36 -4.04
CA GLN A 254 -12.38 10.73 -4.54
C GLN A 254 -12.64 11.75 -3.42
N GLN A 255 -13.70 11.54 -2.63
CA GLN A 255 -14.02 12.41 -1.51
C GLN A 255 -12.94 12.41 -0.42
N LYS A 256 -12.49 11.22 0.02
CA LYS A 256 -11.54 11.09 1.12
C LYS A 256 -10.16 11.64 0.74
N VAL A 257 -9.67 11.32 -0.45
CA VAL A 257 -8.38 11.86 -0.94
C VAL A 257 -8.41 13.38 -1.04
N ARG A 258 -9.54 13.98 -1.48
CA ARG A 258 -9.69 15.44 -1.46
C ARG A 258 -9.60 16.03 -0.06
N ILE A 259 -10.33 15.47 0.90
CA ILE A 259 -10.30 15.92 2.29
C ILE A 259 -8.88 15.83 2.85
N ILE A 260 -8.17 14.72 2.59
CA ILE A 260 -6.80 14.51 3.06
C ILE A 260 -5.87 15.57 2.47
N ILE A 261 -5.85 15.73 1.13
CA ILE A 261 -4.99 16.73 0.48
C ILE A 261 -5.27 18.14 1.00
N ASP A 262 -6.55 18.54 1.02
CA ASP A 262 -6.96 19.90 1.38
C ASP A 262 -6.71 20.24 2.86
N SER A 263 -6.57 19.23 3.73
CA SER A 263 -6.37 19.42 5.18
C SER A 263 -4.94 19.21 5.65
N MET A 264 -4.08 18.56 4.86
CA MET A 264 -2.78 18.04 5.34
C MET A 264 -1.59 18.40 4.47
N TYR A 265 -1.79 19.13 3.36
CA TYR A 265 -0.72 19.65 2.52
C TYR A 265 -0.90 21.13 2.25
N HIS A 266 0.09 21.93 2.61
CA HIS A 266 0.15 23.35 2.28
C HIS A 266 1.59 23.83 2.18
N ALA A 267 1.83 24.87 1.37
CA ALA A 267 3.16 25.41 1.13
C ALA A 267 3.62 26.34 2.28
N ALA A 268 3.82 25.78 3.47
CA ALA A 268 4.36 26.47 4.64
C ALA A 268 5.30 25.57 5.45
N PRO A 269 6.06 26.10 6.43
CA PRO A 269 6.99 25.30 7.23
C PRO A 269 6.35 24.14 8.00
N ASP A 270 5.06 24.22 8.35
CA ASP A 270 4.25 23.16 8.98
C ASP A 270 3.38 22.40 7.95
N GLY A 271 3.82 22.37 6.69
CA GLY A 271 3.06 21.91 5.52
C GLY A 271 2.74 20.42 5.43
N TYR A 272 3.20 19.61 6.37
CA TYR A 272 2.98 18.17 6.43
C TYR A 272 2.34 17.77 7.75
N ALA A 273 1.52 16.72 7.70
CA ALA A 273 0.87 16.18 8.89
C ALA A 273 1.78 15.32 9.79
N GLY A 274 2.97 14.93 9.32
CA GLY A 274 3.91 14.04 10.00
C GLY A 274 5.33 14.18 9.44
N ASN A 275 6.16 13.17 9.66
CA ASN A 275 7.50 13.10 9.08
C ASN A 275 7.41 13.08 7.54
N GLU A 276 8.43 13.57 6.84
CA GLU A 276 8.43 13.59 5.37
C GLU A 276 8.79 12.22 4.76
N ASP A 277 9.51 11.41 5.56
CA ASP A 277 9.90 10.03 5.29
C ASP A 277 10.60 9.85 3.94
N CYS A 278 11.65 10.65 3.75
CA CYS A 278 12.60 10.54 2.65
C CYS A 278 11.95 10.61 1.25
N GLY A 279 10.86 11.38 1.12
CA GLY A 279 10.09 11.54 -0.11
C GLY A 279 8.75 10.81 -0.12
N GLN A 280 8.43 9.97 0.87
CA GLN A 280 7.21 9.15 0.86
C GLN A 280 5.94 10.02 0.95
N MET A 281 5.89 10.97 1.88
CA MET A 281 4.75 11.90 2.00
C MET A 281 4.61 12.77 0.76
N SER A 282 5.73 13.32 0.27
CA SER A 282 5.77 14.11 -0.96
C SER A 282 5.28 13.31 -2.18
N ALA A 283 5.71 12.05 -2.31
CA ALA A 283 5.31 11.18 -3.41
C ALA A 283 3.82 10.84 -3.35
N TRP A 284 3.28 10.59 -2.15
CA TRP A 284 1.84 10.41 -1.95
C TRP A 284 1.07 11.65 -2.42
N GLY A 285 1.49 12.84 -2.00
CA GLY A 285 0.89 14.11 -2.41
C GLY A 285 0.90 14.30 -3.93
N VAL A 286 2.06 14.15 -4.57
CA VAL A 286 2.22 14.30 -6.04
C VAL A 286 1.29 13.35 -6.81
N TRP A 287 1.28 12.07 -6.45
CA TRP A 287 0.42 11.08 -7.10
C TRP A 287 -1.06 11.44 -6.92
N SER A 288 -1.46 11.64 -5.67
CA SER A 288 -2.86 11.87 -5.30
C SER A 288 -3.41 13.17 -5.90
N MET A 289 -2.61 14.25 -5.92
CA MET A 289 -2.96 15.52 -6.56
C MET A 289 -3.05 15.39 -8.10
N ALA A 290 -2.24 14.53 -8.71
CA ALA A 290 -2.38 14.19 -10.13
C ALA A 290 -3.62 13.32 -10.43
N GLY A 291 -4.30 12.81 -9.39
CA GLY A 291 -5.52 12.01 -9.51
C GLY A 291 -5.28 10.50 -9.64
N LEU A 292 -4.08 10.01 -9.32
CA LEU A 292 -3.70 8.60 -9.43
C LEU A 292 -2.96 8.13 -8.17
N TYR A 293 -3.00 6.85 -7.83
CA TYR A 293 -2.14 6.32 -6.75
C TYR A 293 -1.83 4.83 -6.94
N PRO A 294 -0.58 4.37 -6.73
CA PRO A 294 -0.23 2.95 -6.78
C PRO A 294 -0.67 2.23 -5.50
N GLY A 295 -1.97 1.96 -5.35
CA GLY A 295 -2.54 1.33 -4.14
C GLY A 295 -2.00 -0.07 -3.82
N ASN A 296 -1.53 -0.79 -4.84
CA ASN A 296 -0.62 -1.93 -4.71
C ASN A 296 0.64 -1.62 -5.54
N PRO A 297 1.76 -1.23 -4.89
CA PRO A 297 2.98 -0.79 -5.58
C PRO A 297 3.48 -1.74 -6.67
N SER A 298 3.53 -3.04 -6.37
CA SER A 298 3.99 -4.10 -7.29
C SER A 298 2.88 -4.65 -8.20
N GLY A 299 1.65 -4.12 -8.12
CA GLY A 299 0.51 -4.57 -8.94
C GLY A 299 0.45 -3.95 -10.33
N GLY A 300 1.25 -2.91 -10.61
CA GLY A 300 1.30 -2.26 -11.92
C GLY A 300 0.05 -1.47 -12.31
N GLN A 301 -0.84 -1.17 -11.36
CA GLN A 301 -2.06 -0.39 -11.57
C GLN A 301 -2.06 0.88 -10.71
N TYR A 302 -2.50 1.99 -11.31
CA TYR A 302 -2.64 3.28 -10.63
C TYR A 302 -4.12 3.59 -10.47
N VAL A 303 -4.60 3.53 -9.24
CA VAL A 303 -6.00 3.72 -8.85
C VAL A 303 -6.40 5.18 -9.02
N PHE A 304 -7.57 5.43 -9.59
CA PHE A 304 -8.08 6.78 -9.79
C PHE A 304 -8.53 7.41 -8.47
N ALA A 305 -8.14 8.66 -8.30
CA ALA A 305 -8.49 9.53 -7.19
C ALA A 305 -9.27 10.74 -7.71
N SER A 306 -9.07 11.92 -7.11
CA SER A 306 -9.66 13.17 -7.53
C SER A 306 -8.56 14.16 -7.92
N PRO A 307 -8.28 14.40 -9.22
CA PRO A 307 -7.19 15.25 -9.68
C PRO A 307 -7.40 16.72 -9.25
N GLN A 308 -6.38 17.34 -8.66
CA GLN A 308 -6.46 18.71 -8.10
C GLN A 308 -6.18 19.81 -9.12
N PHE A 309 -5.44 19.48 -10.19
CA PHE A 309 -5.07 20.41 -11.25
C PHE A 309 -5.85 20.12 -12.53
N GLU A 310 -6.16 21.18 -13.30
CA GLU A 310 -6.81 21.03 -14.61
C GLU A 310 -5.96 20.23 -15.59
N GLU A 311 -4.64 20.31 -15.46
CA GLU A 311 -3.70 19.54 -16.28
C GLU A 311 -2.44 19.20 -15.49
N VAL A 312 -1.97 17.95 -15.61
CA VAL A 312 -0.69 17.47 -15.12
C VAL A 312 0.01 16.74 -16.26
N THR A 313 1.27 17.09 -16.52
CA THR A 313 2.07 16.48 -17.58
C THR A 313 3.23 15.68 -16.99
N PHE A 314 3.24 14.37 -17.24
CA PHE A 314 4.37 13.49 -16.93
C PHE A 314 5.32 13.44 -18.11
N ASN A 315 6.50 14.03 -17.94
CA ASN A 315 7.61 13.85 -18.85
C ASN A 315 8.37 12.58 -18.47
N MET A 316 8.40 11.60 -19.38
CA MET A 316 9.04 10.31 -19.18
C MET A 316 10.22 10.14 -20.14
N PRO A 317 11.14 9.19 -19.87
CA PRO A 317 12.26 8.94 -20.76
C PRO A 317 11.84 8.62 -22.20
N LYS A 318 12.79 8.80 -23.12
CA LYS A 318 12.57 8.64 -24.58
C LYS A 318 11.50 9.62 -25.11
N ASN A 319 11.42 10.82 -24.53
CA ASN A 319 10.50 11.90 -24.90
C ASN A 319 9.02 11.47 -24.89
N LYS A 320 8.68 10.49 -24.06
CA LYS A 320 7.29 10.06 -23.88
C LYS A 320 6.59 11.03 -22.95
N ILE A 321 5.40 11.48 -23.34
CA ILE A 321 4.59 12.41 -22.58
C ILE A 321 3.26 11.74 -22.28
N PHE A 322 2.85 11.80 -21.02
CA PHE A 322 1.51 11.40 -20.58
C PHE A 322 0.83 12.57 -19.89
N ILE A 323 -0.35 12.95 -20.37
CA ILE A 323 -1.10 14.10 -19.89
C ILE A 323 -2.32 13.61 -19.13
N ILE A 324 -2.50 14.09 -17.90
CA ILE A 324 -3.77 14.00 -17.19
C ILE A 324 -4.47 15.34 -17.32
N ARG A 325 -5.68 15.35 -17.85
CA ARG A 325 -6.53 16.55 -17.92
C ARG A 325 -7.81 16.34 -17.12
N ALA A 326 -8.16 17.27 -16.25
CA ALA A 326 -9.36 17.20 -15.44
C ALA A 326 -10.27 18.40 -15.72
N LYS A 327 -11.23 18.22 -16.63
CA LYS A 327 -12.19 19.26 -16.96
C LYS A 327 -13.13 19.51 -15.78
N ASN A 328 -13.32 20.78 -15.45
CA ASN A 328 -14.14 21.25 -14.32
C ASN A 328 -13.61 20.84 -12.95
N THR A 329 -12.35 20.43 -12.80
CA THR A 329 -11.83 20.17 -11.45
C THR A 329 -11.76 21.46 -10.64
N GLY A 330 -11.94 21.34 -9.34
CA GLY A 330 -11.80 22.44 -8.38
C GLY A 330 -12.39 22.05 -7.04
N LYS A 331 -12.39 23.00 -6.10
CA LYS A 331 -12.85 22.77 -4.71
C LYS A 331 -14.26 22.17 -4.63
N ASN A 332 -15.15 22.57 -5.53
CA ASN A 332 -16.56 22.15 -5.51
C ASN A 332 -16.88 20.97 -6.46
N HIS A 333 -15.89 20.45 -7.19
CA HIS A 333 -16.10 19.39 -8.18
C HIS A 333 -15.14 18.20 -7.97
N PRO A 334 -15.24 17.48 -6.85
CA PRO A 334 -14.29 16.42 -6.53
C PRO A 334 -14.60 15.09 -7.25
N TYR A 335 -15.75 14.96 -7.93
CA TYR A 335 -16.22 13.65 -8.39
C TYR A 335 -16.03 13.41 -9.88
N ILE A 336 -15.42 12.27 -10.23
CA ILE A 336 -15.31 11.82 -11.62
C ILE A 336 -16.69 11.43 -12.14
N GLN A 337 -17.12 12.07 -13.23
CA GLN A 337 -18.36 11.76 -13.95
C GLN A 337 -18.10 10.78 -15.10
N SER A 338 -17.00 10.96 -15.82
CA SER A 338 -16.56 10.05 -16.89
C SER A 338 -15.07 10.22 -17.15
N VAL A 339 -14.48 9.23 -17.83
CA VAL A 339 -13.06 9.23 -18.21
C VAL A 339 -12.91 8.88 -19.68
N GLN A 340 -11.95 9.51 -20.33
CA GLN A 340 -11.52 9.16 -21.67
C GLN A 340 -10.01 8.89 -21.67
N LEU A 341 -9.60 7.81 -22.33
CA LEU A 341 -8.20 7.51 -22.59
C LEU A 341 -7.96 7.67 -24.10
N ASN A 342 -7.08 8.59 -24.49
CA ASN A 342 -6.80 8.90 -25.89
C ASN A 342 -8.09 9.15 -26.71
N ASN A 343 -8.98 9.99 -26.17
CA ASN A 343 -10.29 10.36 -26.73
C ASN A 343 -11.32 9.21 -26.85
N LYS A 344 -11.06 8.04 -26.26
CA LYS A 344 -12.02 6.91 -26.21
C LYS A 344 -12.60 6.76 -24.81
N PRO A 345 -13.90 6.43 -24.66
CA PRO A 345 -14.50 6.15 -23.36
C PRO A 345 -13.70 5.11 -22.57
N TYR A 346 -13.47 5.38 -21.29
CA TYR A 346 -12.70 4.52 -20.41
C TYR A 346 -13.46 4.30 -19.10
N ASN A 347 -13.84 3.04 -18.85
CA ASN A 347 -14.77 2.69 -17.77
C ASN A 347 -14.11 1.99 -16.58
N LYS A 348 -12.78 1.83 -16.58
CA LYS A 348 -12.03 1.32 -15.43
C LYS A 348 -11.74 2.45 -14.44
N THR A 349 -11.49 2.09 -13.18
CA THR A 349 -11.14 3.02 -12.09
C THR A 349 -9.65 3.05 -11.78
N TYR A 350 -8.83 2.60 -12.73
CA TYR A 350 -7.38 2.59 -12.65
C TYR A 350 -6.78 2.69 -14.05
N ILE A 351 -5.49 2.98 -14.16
CA ILE A 351 -4.72 2.85 -15.40
C ILE A 351 -3.56 1.88 -15.19
N ASP A 352 -3.33 1.00 -16.16
CA ASP A 352 -2.20 0.06 -16.14
C ASP A 352 -0.88 0.79 -16.44
N HIS A 353 0.22 0.34 -15.83
CA HIS A 353 1.54 0.93 -15.99
C HIS A 353 1.99 1.01 -17.44
N THR A 354 1.79 -0.07 -18.21
CA THR A 354 2.13 -0.14 -19.63
C THR A 354 1.37 0.93 -20.44
N THR A 355 0.10 1.15 -20.13
CA THR A 355 -0.72 2.21 -20.75
C THR A 355 -0.17 3.60 -20.42
N LEU A 356 0.17 3.84 -19.15
CA LEU A 356 0.73 5.12 -18.71
C LEU A 356 2.07 5.42 -19.41
N ILE A 357 3.03 4.49 -19.39
CA ILE A 357 4.39 4.73 -19.92
C ILE A 357 4.45 4.81 -21.45
N ASN A 358 3.43 4.32 -22.16
CA ASN A 358 3.35 4.45 -23.61
C ASN A 358 3.05 5.90 -24.08
N GLY A 359 2.65 6.77 -23.15
CA GLY A 359 2.26 8.15 -23.40
C GLY A 359 0.80 8.27 -23.87
N GLY A 360 0.35 9.51 -24.04
CA GLY A 360 -1.02 9.83 -24.44
C GLY A 360 -1.71 10.76 -23.45
N MET A 361 -3.04 10.68 -23.39
CA MET A 361 -3.85 11.55 -22.54
C MET A 361 -4.97 10.78 -21.84
N LEU A 362 -5.09 11.00 -20.53
CA LEU A 362 -6.21 10.60 -19.71
C LEU A 362 -7.01 11.84 -19.33
N GLN A 363 -8.26 11.92 -19.81
CA GLN A 363 -9.13 13.06 -19.55
C GLN A 363 -10.26 12.66 -18.61
N PHE A 364 -10.32 13.30 -17.44
CA PHE A 364 -11.43 13.24 -16.50
C PHE A 364 -12.43 14.36 -16.78
N ILE A 365 -13.72 14.04 -16.66
CA ILE A 365 -14.79 15.03 -16.54
C ILE A 365 -15.24 15.03 -15.10
N MET A 366 -15.10 16.17 -14.41
CA MET A 366 -15.42 16.31 -12.99
C MET A 366 -16.83 16.88 -12.78
N GLY A 367 -17.39 16.64 -11.60
CA GLY A 367 -18.72 17.09 -11.19
C GLY A 367 -18.83 17.29 -9.67
N ASP A 368 -19.86 18.02 -9.27
CA ASP A 368 -20.14 18.43 -7.88
C ASP A 368 -20.85 17.35 -7.05
N LYS A 369 -21.46 16.37 -7.73
CA LYS A 369 -22.17 15.25 -7.13
C LYS A 369 -21.51 13.91 -7.47
N PRO A 370 -21.54 12.92 -6.55
CA PRO A 370 -20.95 11.62 -6.78
C PRO A 370 -21.68 10.88 -7.91
N ASN A 371 -20.94 10.45 -8.93
CA ASN A 371 -21.45 9.49 -9.91
C ASN A 371 -21.29 8.06 -9.37
N LYS A 372 -22.32 7.56 -8.68
CA LYS A 372 -22.32 6.20 -8.12
C LYS A 372 -22.32 5.08 -9.17
N LYS A 373 -22.54 5.40 -10.46
CA LYS A 373 -22.47 4.41 -11.55
C LYS A 373 -21.03 4.23 -12.06
N PHE A 374 -20.19 5.25 -11.95
CA PHE A 374 -18.79 5.16 -12.38
C PHE A 374 -18.02 4.21 -11.44
N GLY A 375 -17.44 3.14 -12.01
CA GLY A 375 -16.71 2.15 -11.24
C GLY A 375 -17.57 1.20 -10.40
N ALA A 376 -18.90 1.16 -10.58
CA ALA A 376 -19.76 0.26 -9.82
C ALA A 376 -19.61 -1.22 -10.23
N SER A 377 -19.26 -1.49 -11.48
CA SER A 377 -19.09 -2.86 -12.00
C SER A 377 -17.78 -3.49 -11.53
N PRO A 378 -17.78 -4.76 -11.08
CA PRO A 378 -16.56 -5.48 -10.70
C PRO A 378 -15.46 -5.52 -11.78
N ALA A 379 -15.83 -5.45 -13.06
CA ALA A 379 -14.90 -5.42 -14.19
C ALA A 379 -14.12 -4.09 -14.31
N ALA A 380 -14.58 -3.04 -13.62
CA ALA A 380 -13.90 -1.74 -13.59
C ALA A 380 -12.85 -1.65 -12.48
N TRP A 381 -12.88 -2.54 -11.48
CA TRP A 381 -12.05 -2.43 -10.27
C TRP A 381 -10.61 -2.85 -10.52
N PRO A 382 -9.65 -2.33 -9.74
CA PRO A 382 -8.28 -2.81 -9.79
C PRO A 382 -8.18 -4.28 -9.37
N SER A 383 -7.06 -4.92 -9.71
CA SER A 383 -6.80 -6.34 -9.45
C SER A 383 -6.63 -6.63 -7.95
N SER A 384 -7.01 -7.84 -7.55
CA SER A 384 -6.89 -8.36 -6.19
C SER A 384 -6.65 -9.87 -6.28
N SER A 385 -5.83 -10.46 -5.40
CA SER A 385 -5.45 -11.88 -5.51
C SER A 385 -6.63 -12.86 -5.47
N SER A 386 -7.68 -12.58 -4.68
CA SER A 386 -8.87 -13.43 -4.60
C SER A 386 -9.90 -13.18 -5.72
N LYS A 387 -9.53 -12.48 -6.80
CA LYS A 387 -10.34 -12.24 -8.01
C LYS A 387 -9.60 -12.76 -9.22
#